data_AF-A0A2D6KFZ5-F1
#
_entry.id   AF-A0A2D6KFZ5-F1
#
_cell.length_a   1.000
_cell.length_b   1.000
_cell.length_c   1.000
_cell.angle_alpha   90.00
_cell.angle_beta   90.00
_cell.angle_gamma   90.00
#
_symmetry.space_group_name_H-M   'P 1'
#
loop_
_entity.id
_entity.type
_entity.pdbx_description
1 polymer ?
#
loop_
_entity_poly.entity_id
_entity_poly.type
_entity_poly.pdbx_seq_one_letter_code
_entity_poly.pdbx_strand_id
1 'polypeptide(L)'
;MKKRKAQATILIIVAIVIVLAIGITAYIINENKKAESEAYFSGTEIQPTVSAIQSQTLDCAKEISTESLFVIGFQGGYHVKPDNNLLEIEESFIPLYYNQGTITMPSKRDIEENLASYVDKNIANCLNLISYETYDLKFQNPITKTIINKDEVTFVIKQPITVEKEGFKTDIGLDNEVIAITSELDAIIDLAYYLTNSHLEDPELYCITCLADSAEEDDLYVDISNLEENEMFISIYENHTSSETYSFEFVYKYTGDERTPTPVTSPPNPPTE
;
A
#
# COMPACT_ATOMS: atom_id res chain seq x y z
N MET A 1 -49.96 41.17 35.37
CA MET A 1 -48.95 40.08 35.29
C MET A 1 -48.12 40.03 33.98
N LYS A 2 -48.28 40.93 33.00
CA LYS A 2 -47.51 40.89 31.73
C LYS A 2 -46.04 41.38 31.78
N LYS A 3 -45.58 42.06 32.84
CA LYS A 3 -44.22 42.66 32.91
C LYS A 3 -43.07 41.68 33.15
N ARG A 4 -43.29 40.49 33.72
CA ARG A 4 -42.20 39.53 34.03
C ARG A 4 -41.71 38.72 32.83
N LYS A 5 -42.53 38.57 31.78
CA LYS A 5 -42.14 37.82 30.57
C LYS A 5 -41.11 38.57 29.71
N ALA A 6 -41.17 39.90 29.68
CA ALA A 6 -40.24 40.72 28.90
C ALA A 6 -38.80 40.72 29.46
N GLN A 7 -38.64 40.65 30.79
CA GLN A 7 -37.32 40.59 31.43
C GLN A 7 -36.58 39.29 31.13
N ALA A 8 -37.29 38.17 31.05
CA ALA A 8 -36.71 36.87 30.69
C ALA A 8 -36.15 36.87 29.26
N THR A 9 -36.87 37.44 28.30
CA THR A 9 -36.40 37.54 26.90
C THR A 9 -35.13 38.38 26.79
N ILE A 10 -35.04 39.50 27.51
CA ILE A 10 -33.85 40.35 27.51
C ILE A 10 -32.63 39.61 28.04
N LEU A 11 -32.78 38.85 29.13
CA LEU A 11 -31.67 38.05 29.68
C LEU A 11 -31.18 36.98 28.70
N ILE A 12 -32.10 36.32 27.98
CA ILE A 12 -31.74 35.33 26.95
C ILE A 12 -30.95 35.99 25.81
N ILE A 13 -31.41 37.14 25.32
CA ILE A 13 -30.71 37.87 24.24
C ILE A 13 -29.31 38.29 24.70
N VAL A 14 -29.18 38.82 25.91
CA VAL A 14 -27.87 39.22 26.47
C VAL A 14 -26.93 38.01 26.58
N ALA A 15 -27.42 36.86 27.05
CA ALA A 15 -26.62 35.64 27.14
C ALA A 15 -26.11 35.19 25.76
N ILE A 16 -26.97 35.21 24.73
CA ILE A 16 -26.58 34.86 23.36
C ILE A 16 -25.51 35.84 22.84
N VAL A 17 -25.69 37.14 23.06
CA VAL A 17 -24.72 38.16 22.64
C VAL A 17 -23.36 37.96 23.32
N ILE A 18 -23.34 37.59 24.61
CA ILE A 18 -22.10 37.30 25.33
C ILE A 18 -21.40 36.06 24.75
N VAL A 19 -22.13 34.98 24.49
CA VAL A 19 -21.57 33.76 23.89
C VAL A 19 -21.00 34.06 22.49
N LEU A 20 -21.70 34.84 21.67
CA LEU A 20 -21.21 35.26 20.37
C LEU A 20 -19.95 36.13 20.48
N ALA A 21 -19.92 37.09 21.41
CA ALA A 21 -18.75 37.94 21.62
C ALA A 21 -17.52 37.14 22.07
N ILE A 22 -17.70 36.16 22.96
CA ILE A 22 -16.63 35.24 23.39
C ILE A 22 -16.15 34.40 22.20
N GLY A 23 -17.08 33.84 21.42
CA GLY A 23 -16.75 33.05 20.23
C GLY A 23 -15.94 33.85 19.19
N ILE A 24 -16.37 35.07 18.89
CA ILE A 24 -15.66 35.97 17.95
C ILE A 24 -14.28 36.35 18.49
N THR A 25 -14.18 36.69 19.77
CA THR A 25 -12.90 37.09 20.38
C THR A 25 -11.91 35.93 20.37
N ALA A 26 -12.35 34.73 20.73
CA ALA A 26 -11.53 33.52 20.69
C ALA A 26 -11.06 33.20 19.26
N TYR A 27 -11.94 33.37 18.26
CA TYR A 27 -11.61 33.19 16.85
C TYR A 27 -10.52 34.16 16.39
N ILE A 28 -10.65 35.47 16.68
CA ILE A 28 -9.65 36.48 16.30
C ILE A 28 -8.29 36.21 16.95
N ILE A 29 -8.26 35.81 18.23
CA ILE A 29 -7.02 35.47 18.92
C ILE A 29 -6.33 34.27 18.26
N ASN A 30 -7.09 33.26 17.82
CA ASN A 30 -6.53 32.09 17.14
C ASN A 30 -5.99 32.43 15.74
N GLU A 31 -6.70 33.25 14.97
CA GLU A 31 -6.24 33.71 13.65
C GLU A 31 -4.94 34.53 13.76
N ASN A 32 -4.85 35.44 14.73
CA ASN A 32 -3.63 36.22 14.93
C ASN A 32 -2.41 35.33 15.28
N LYS A 33 -2.60 34.32 16.14
CA LYS A 33 -1.53 33.36 16.47
C LYS A 33 -1.07 32.54 15.27
N LYS A 34 -2.00 32.19 14.38
CA LYS A 34 -1.69 31.48 13.13
C LYS A 34 -0.86 32.36 12.20
N ALA A 35 -1.28 33.60 11.98
CA ALA A 35 -0.54 34.56 11.16
C ALA A 35 0.87 34.88 11.71
N GLU A 36 1.01 35.02 13.03
CA GLU A 36 2.33 35.20 13.67
C GLU A 36 3.24 33.99 13.47
N SER A 37 2.69 32.77 13.58
CA SER A 37 3.46 31.54 13.37
C SER A 37 3.88 31.39 11.89
N GLU A 38 2.98 31.64 10.94
CA GLU A 38 3.30 31.63 9.51
C GLU A 38 4.41 32.65 9.18
N ALA A 39 4.36 33.85 9.76
CA ALA A 39 5.40 34.86 9.60
C ALA A 39 6.75 34.42 10.20
N TYR A 40 6.72 33.76 11.37
CA TYR A 40 7.92 33.22 12.01
C TYR A 40 8.60 32.14 11.14
N PHE A 41 7.85 31.15 10.68
CA PHE A 41 8.39 30.06 9.85
C PHE A 41 8.76 30.48 8.42
N SER A 42 8.19 31.58 7.93
CA SER A 42 8.59 32.21 6.65
C SER A 42 9.88 33.02 6.74
N GLY A 43 10.44 33.19 7.94
CA GLY A 43 11.72 33.86 8.14
C GLY A 43 12.87 33.15 7.42
N THR A 44 13.78 33.92 6.83
CA THR A 44 14.90 33.41 6.01
C THR A 44 15.85 32.46 6.76
N GLU A 45 15.85 32.50 8.09
CA GLU A 45 16.67 31.63 8.92
C GLU A 45 16.02 30.26 9.20
N ILE A 46 14.68 30.19 9.21
CA ILE A 46 13.93 28.98 9.59
C ILE A 46 13.51 28.15 8.37
N GLN A 47 13.20 28.83 7.27
CA GLN A 47 12.73 28.19 6.04
C GLN A 47 13.65 27.07 5.52
N PRO A 48 15.00 27.21 5.53
CA PRO A 48 15.88 26.13 5.07
C PRO A 48 15.74 24.84 5.88
N THR A 49 15.57 24.96 7.20
CA THR A 49 15.41 23.80 8.08
C THR A 49 14.07 23.13 7.88
N VAL A 50 12.99 23.90 7.71
CA VAL A 50 11.66 23.37 7.38
C VAL A 50 11.69 22.61 6.06
N SER A 51 12.32 23.18 5.03
CA SER A 51 12.50 22.50 3.74
C SER A 51 13.35 21.23 3.86
N ALA A 52 14.37 21.22 4.72
CA ALA A 52 15.16 20.02 5.01
C ALA A 52 14.30 18.91 5.65
N ILE A 53 13.44 19.25 6.62
CA ILE A 53 12.48 18.30 7.23
C ILE A 53 11.54 17.73 6.17
N GLN A 54 10.98 18.56 5.28
CA GLN A 54 10.12 18.09 4.20
C GLN A 54 10.87 17.17 3.22
N SER A 55 12.09 17.52 2.85
CA SER A 55 12.92 16.68 1.97
C SER A 55 13.20 15.32 2.59
N GLN A 56 13.61 15.27 3.86
CA GLN A 56 13.85 14.00 4.55
C GLN A 56 12.59 13.17 4.72
N THR A 57 11.43 13.82 4.94
CA THR A 57 10.13 13.14 4.97
C THR A 57 9.81 12.51 3.60
N LEU A 58 10.06 13.24 2.51
CA LEU A 58 9.88 12.73 1.15
C LEU A 58 10.81 11.55 0.86
N ASP A 59 12.07 11.65 1.28
CA ASP A 59 13.04 10.57 1.10
C ASP A 59 12.62 9.31 1.87
N CYS A 60 12.16 9.46 3.13
CA CYS A 60 11.54 8.37 3.89
C CYS A 60 10.34 7.75 3.15
N ALA A 61 9.45 8.59 2.61
CA ALA A 61 8.28 8.11 1.88
C ALA A 61 8.67 7.30 0.63
N LYS A 62 9.70 7.74 -0.10
CA LYS A 62 10.23 7.02 -1.28
C LYS A 62 10.86 5.69 -0.91
N GLU A 63 11.68 5.68 0.13
CA GLU A 63 12.34 4.48 0.64
C GLU A 63 11.31 3.41 1.03
N ILE A 64 10.34 3.79 1.88
CA ILE A 64 9.29 2.87 2.35
C ILE A 64 8.36 2.41 1.23
N SER A 65 8.06 3.28 0.25
CA SER A 65 7.26 2.88 -0.91
C SER A 65 8.01 1.86 -1.78
N THR A 66 9.32 2.04 -1.94
CA THR A 66 10.18 1.10 -2.68
C THR A 66 10.26 -0.24 -1.94
N GLU A 67 10.54 -0.22 -0.63
CA GLU A 67 10.56 -1.41 0.22
C GLU A 67 9.22 -2.16 0.18
N SER A 68 8.10 -1.43 0.15
CA SER A 68 6.77 -2.04 0.09
C SER A 68 6.58 -2.94 -1.13
N LEU A 69 7.13 -2.54 -2.28
CA LEU A 69 7.07 -3.36 -3.49
C LEU A 69 7.80 -4.67 -3.25
N PHE A 70 9.06 -4.63 -2.78
CA PHE A 70 9.85 -5.84 -2.54
C PHE A 70 9.18 -6.79 -1.54
N VAL A 71 8.74 -6.28 -0.39
CA VAL A 71 8.14 -7.13 0.66
C VAL A 71 6.83 -7.74 0.18
N ILE A 72 5.97 -6.94 -0.44
CA ILE A 72 4.66 -7.42 -0.90
C ILE A 72 4.79 -8.32 -2.13
N GLY A 73 5.75 -8.06 -3.01
CA GLY A 73 6.09 -8.96 -4.12
C GLY A 73 6.48 -10.34 -3.58
N PHE A 74 7.47 -10.37 -2.69
CA PHE A 74 7.90 -11.61 -2.03
C PHE A 74 6.76 -12.33 -1.29
N GLN A 75 5.79 -11.58 -0.77
CA GLN A 75 4.60 -12.11 -0.09
C GLN A 75 3.40 -12.32 -1.02
N GLY A 76 3.62 -12.37 -2.33
CA GLY A 76 2.61 -12.64 -3.35
C GLY A 76 1.41 -11.69 -3.26
N GLY A 77 1.66 -10.39 -3.10
CA GLY A 77 0.61 -9.37 -3.08
C GLY A 77 0.00 -9.10 -1.70
N TYR A 78 0.44 -9.78 -0.63
CA TYR A 78 -0.07 -9.57 0.72
C TYR A 78 0.90 -8.76 1.58
N HIS A 79 0.34 -7.83 2.37
CA HIS A 79 1.03 -7.23 3.50
C HIS A 79 0.58 -7.88 4.82
N VAL A 80 -0.73 -8.15 4.94
CA VAL A 80 -1.28 -8.87 6.09
C VAL A 80 -1.35 -10.35 5.77
N LYS A 81 -0.73 -11.15 6.63
CA LYS A 81 -0.76 -12.61 6.57
C LYS A 81 -2.20 -13.13 6.46
N PRO A 82 -2.55 -13.92 5.42
CA PRO A 82 -3.87 -14.51 5.32
C PRO A 82 -4.08 -15.61 6.39
N ASP A 83 -5.30 -15.72 6.94
CA ASP A 83 -5.58 -16.64 8.08
C ASP A 83 -5.37 -18.12 7.74
N ASN A 84 -5.61 -18.48 6.48
CA ASN A 84 -5.43 -19.82 5.94
C ASN A 84 -4.83 -19.67 4.54
N ASN A 85 -4.26 -20.74 4.00
CA ASN A 85 -3.69 -20.77 2.64
C ASN A 85 -2.32 -20.06 2.54
N LEU A 86 -1.36 -20.49 3.35
CA LEU A 86 0.03 -20.05 3.24
C LEU A 86 1.01 -21.15 3.65
N LEU A 87 2.26 -20.99 3.20
CA LEU A 87 3.42 -21.64 3.77
C LEU A 87 4.16 -20.66 4.68
N GLU A 88 4.44 -21.07 5.91
CA GLU A 88 5.28 -20.28 6.83
C GLU A 88 6.75 -20.56 6.56
N ILE A 89 7.55 -19.51 6.37
CA ILE A 89 9.00 -19.63 6.15
C ILE A 89 9.69 -18.65 7.08
N GLU A 90 10.25 -19.16 8.18
CA GLU A 90 10.94 -18.39 9.22
C GLU A 90 10.14 -17.14 9.66
N GLU A 91 10.59 -15.95 9.26
CA GLU A 91 9.99 -14.65 9.61
C GLU A 91 9.05 -14.10 8.53
N SER A 92 8.74 -14.89 7.49
CA SER A 92 7.86 -14.53 6.39
C SER A 92 6.84 -15.63 6.07
N PHE A 93 6.04 -15.40 5.02
CA PHE A 93 5.08 -16.35 4.50
C PHE A 93 5.00 -16.25 2.98
N ILE A 94 4.59 -17.35 2.35
CA ILE A 94 4.30 -17.41 0.92
C ILE A 94 2.83 -17.82 0.77
N PRO A 95 1.99 -17.02 0.09
CA PRO A 95 0.57 -17.34 -0.04
C PRO A 95 0.36 -18.52 -0.97
N LEU A 96 -0.67 -19.31 -0.66
CA LEU A 96 -1.23 -20.27 -1.60
C LEU A 96 -2.19 -19.51 -2.51
N TYR A 97 -1.95 -19.54 -3.82
CA TYR A 97 -2.85 -18.93 -4.82
C TYR A 97 -3.87 -19.93 -5.35
N TYR A 98 -3.49 -21.20 -5.35
CA TYR A 98 -4.35 -22.34 -5.60
C TYR A 98 -4.22 -23.31 -4.44
N ASN A 99 -5.33 -23.65 -3.82
CA ASN A 99 -5.37 -24.65 -2.76
C ASN A 99 -6.51 -25.63 -3.01
N GLN A 100 -6.19 -26.80 -3.54
CA GLN A 100 -7.11 -27.94 -3.66
C GLN A 100 -8.42 -27.57 -4.37
N GLY A 101 -8.29 -26.95 -5.55
CA GLY A 101 -9.42 -26.50 -6.37
C GLY A 101 -10.00 -25.13 -6.00
N THR A 102 -9.43 -24.43 -5.02
CA THR A 102 -9.86 -23.08 -4.62
C THR A 102 -8.82 -22.04 -5.00
N ILE A 103 -9.25 -20.97 -5.70
CA ILE A 103 -8.42 -19.80 -5.97
C ILE A 103 -8.48 -18.86 -4.77
N THR A 104 -7.31 -18.49 -4.27
CA THR A 104 -7.12 -17.59 -3.13
C THR A 104 -6.23 -16.40 -3.46
N MET A 105 -5.83 -16.24 -4.72
CA MET A 105 -5.10 -15.08 -5.23
C MET A 105 -5.83 -13.75 -4.92
N PRO A 106 -5.12 -12.71 -4.42
CA PRO A 106 -5.70 -11.40 -4.19
C PRO A 106 -6.00 -10.69 -5.52
N SER A 107 -7.03 -9.84 -5.54
CA SER A 107 -7.26 -8.98 -6.72
C SER A 107 -6.23 -7.85 -6.77
N LYS A 108 -6.00 -7.28 -7.95
CA LYS A 108 -5.17 -6.08 -8.13
C LYS A 108 -5.48 -4.96 -7.12
N ARG A 109 -6.78 -4.71 -6.88
CA ARG A 109 -7.25 -3.73 -5.88
C ARG A 109 -6.84 -4.11 -4.46
N ASP A 110 -6.89 -5.40 -4.12
CA ASP A 110 -6.46 -5.85 -2.80
C ASP A 110 -4.94 -5.67 -2.64
N ILE A 111 -4.16 -5.88 -3.70
CA ILE A 111 -2.71 -5.63 -3.71
C ILE A 111 -2.41 -4.13 -3.53
N GLU A 112 -3.12 -3.24 -4.23
CA GLU A 112 -3.03 -1.78 -4.03
C GLU A 112 -3.32 -1.37 -2.58
N GLU A 113 -4.34 -1.97 -1.95
CA GLU A 113 -4.68 -1.73 -0.55
C GLU A 113 -3.62 -2.26 0.41
N ASN A 114 -3.00 -3.40 0.10
CA ASN A 114 -1.90 -3.95 0.89
C ASN A 114 -0.63 -3.07 0.78
N LEU A 115 -0.30 -2.58 -0.41
CA LEU A 115 0.80 -1.63 -0.65
C LEU A 115 0.61 -0.34 0.15
N ALA A 116 -0.58 0.27 0.04
CA ALA A 116 -0.91 1.47 0.81
C ALA A 116 -0.83 1.22 2.32
N SER A 117 -1.39 0.09 2.80
CA SER A 117 -1.34 -0.27 4.22
C SER A 117 0.08 -0.52 4.72
N TYR A 118 0.98 -1.07 3.90
CA TYR A 118 2.37 -1.28 4.28
C TYR A 118 3.06 0.08 4.51
N VAL A 119 2.91 1.00 3.55
CA VAL A 119 3.50 2.34 3.65
C VAL A 119 2.98 3.06 4.89
N ASP A 120 1.66 3.01 5.13
CA ASP A 120 1.04 3.70 6.25
C ASP A 120 1.53 3.19 7.63
N LYS A 121 1.84 1.90 7.74
CA LYS A 121 2.30 1.30 9.01
C LYS A 121 3.80 1.47 9.23
N ASN A 122 4.59 1.54 8.16
CA ASN A 122 6.05 1.50 8.27
C ASN A 122 6.73 2.86 8.16
N ILE A 123 6.09 3.87 7.54
CA ILE A 123 6.71 5.20 7.38
C ILE A 123 7.09 5.85 8.71
N ALA A 124 6.34 5.58 9.78
CA ALA A 124 6.64 6.08 11.12
C ALA A 124 8.02 5.64 11.62
N ASN A 125 8.48 4.43 11.26
CA ASN A 125 9.79 3.93 11.65
C ASN A 125 10.92 4.78 11.05
N CYS A 126 10.76 5.20 9.80
CA CYS A 126 11.70 6.10 9.14
C CYS A 126 11.63 7.53 9.71
N LEU A 127 10.41 8.07 9.87
CA LEU A 127 10.20 9.43 10.37
C LEU A 127 10.73 9.63 11.80
N ASN A 128 10.67 8.59 12.64
CA ASN A 128 11.22 8.63 14.00
C ASN A 128 12.74 8.81 14.06
N LEU A 129 13.46 8.59 12.94
CA LEU A 129 14.89 8.85 12.83
C LEU A 129 15.19 10.33 12.53
N ILE A 130 14.21 11.08 12.06
CA ILE A 130 14.33 12.51 11.77
C ILE A 130 14.24 13.28 13.10
N SER A 131 15.35 13.89 13.51
CA SER A 131 15.40 14.69 14.73
C SER A 131 16.21 15.96 14.53
N TYR A 132 15.74 17.05 15.14
CA TYR A 132 16.39 18.34 15.14
C TYR A 132 16.35 18.92 16.56
N GLU A 133 17.50 19.23 17.13
CA GLU A 133 17.61 19.62 18.56
C GLU A 133 16.73 20.81 18.95
N THR A 134 16.47 21.73 18.01
CA THR A 134 15.71 22.96 18.26
C THR A 134 14.24 22.89 17.87
N TYR A 135 13.75 21.75 17.39
CA TYR A 135 12.39 21.59 16.89
C TYR A 135 11.71 20.39 17.56
N ASP A 136 10.47 20.59 17.98
CA ASP A 136 9.57 19.50 18.39
C ASP A 136 8.74 19.08 17.18
N LEU A 137 9.01 17.88 16.67
CA LEU A 137 8.35 17.30 15.50
C LEU A 137 7.27 16.31 15.96
N LYS A 138 6.05 16.52 15.48
CA LYS A 138 4.91 15.63 15.75
C LYS A 138 4.36 15.10 14.44
N PHE A 139 4.64 13.83 14.16
CA PHE A 139 4.11 13.12 12.99
C PHE A 139 2.71 12.59 13.29
N GLN A 140 1.77 12.81 12.37
CA GLN A 140 0.44 12.21 12.42
C GLN A 140 0.41 10.93 11.57
N ASN A 141 -0.66 10.13 11.69
CA ASN A 141 -0.80 8.95 10.87
C ASN A 141 -0.87 9.34 9.37
N PRO A 142 -0.09 8.70 8.51
CA PRO A 142 -0.19 8.89 7.06
C PRO A 142 -1.52 8.38 6.51
N ILE A 143 -1.83 8.83 5.30
CA ILE A 143 -2.84 8.21 4.44
C ILE A 143 -2.20 8.02 3.07
N THR A 144 -2.12 6.77 2.63
CA THR A 144 -1.56 6.42 1.32
C THR A 144 -2.64 5.87 0.41
N LYS A 145 -2.57 6.23 -0.88
CA LYS A 145 -3.30 5.56 -1.95
C LYS A 145 -2.30 5.02 -2.96
N THR A 146 -2.43 3.75 -3.29
CA THR A 146 -1.61 3.13 -4.33
C THR A 146 -2.43 2.87 -5.58
N ILE A 147 -1.79 3.02 -6.74
CA ILE A 147 -2.36 2.73 -8.07
C ILE A 147 -1.30 1.95 -8.84
N ILE A 148 -1.64 0.74 -9.28
CA ILE A 148 -0.78 -0.07 -10.14
C ILE A 148 -1.14 0.25 -11.60
N ASN A 149 -0.24 0.93 -12.30
CA ASN A 149 -0.32 1.15 -13.74
C ASN A 149 0.54 0.11 -14.47
N LYS A 150 0.48 0.11 -15.80
CA LYS A 150 1.19 -0.88 -16.62
C LYS A 150 2.69 -0.95 -16.32
N ASP A 151 3.37 0.20 -16.35
CA ASP A 151 4.84 0.28 -16.29
C ASP A 151 5.34 0.93 -14.98
N GLU A 152 4.42 1.25 -14.05
CA GLU A 152 4.77 1.90 -12.78
C GLU A 152 3.71 1.69 -11.69
N VAL A 153 4.15 1.76 -10.45
CA VAL A 153 3.28 1.84 -9.27
C VAL A 153 3.35 3.26 -8.70
N THR A 154 2.19 3.91 -8.60
CA THR A 154 2.05 5.26 -8.07
C THR A 154 1.54 5.23 -6.63
N PHE A 155 2.25 5.90 -5.74
CA PHE A 155 1.85 6.15 -4.36
C PHE A 155 1.50 7.63 -4.20
N VAL A 156 0.29 7.92 -3.74
CA VAL A 156 -0.17 9.26 -3.37
C VAL A 156 -0.23 9.32 -1.86
N ILE A 157 0.73 10.03 -1.26
CA ILE A 157 0.96 10.02 0.19
C ILE A 157 0.59 11.37 0.78
N LYS A 158 -0.23 11.31 1.83
CA LYS A 158 -0.50 12.44 2.72
C LYS A 158 0.13 12.18 4.08
N GLN A 159 1.19 12.92 4.42
CA GLN A 159 1.90 12.80 5.70
C GLN A 159 1.91 14.15 6.42
N PRO A 160 0.98 14.40 7.35
CA PRO A 160 0.96 15.63 8.15
C PRO A 160 2.06 15.62 9.21
N ILE A 161 2.70 16.77 9.41
CA ILE A 161 3.77 16.99 10.38
C ILE A 161 3.54 18.34 11.07
N THR A 162 3.40 18.35 12.38
CA THR A 162 3.40 19.60 13.14
C THR A 162 4.81 19.90 13.63
N VAL A 163 5.33 21.07 13.29
CA VAL A 163 6.63 21.57 13.72
C VAL A 163 6.44 22.68 14.74
N GLU A 164 7.08 22.53 15.90
CA GLU A 164 7.00 23.50 17.00
C GLU A 164 8.41 24.00 17.38
N LYS A 165 8.57 25.33 17.46
CA LYS A 165 9.80 26.00 17.89
C LYS A 165 9.46 27.29 18.62
N GLU A 166 10.04 27.50 19.80
CA GLU A 166 9.87 28.71 20.62
C GLU A 166 8.39 29.08 20.90
N GLY A 167 7.51 28.08 20.95
CA GLY A 167 6.06 28.27 21.16
C GLY A 167 5.25 28.60 19.91
N PHE A 168 5.91 28.82 18.77
CA PHE A 168 5.28 28.89 17.45
C PHE A 168 5.08 27.49 16.90
N LYS A 169 3.97 27.29 16.18
CA LYS A 169 3.62 26.02 15.56
C LYS A 169 3.24 26.23 14.10
N THR A 170 3.70 25.35 13.23
CA THR A 170 3.24 25.27 11.85
C THR A 170 2.98 23.82 11.50
N ASP A 171 1.96 23.59 10.67
CA ASP A 171 1.76 22.30 10.04
C ASP A 171 2.46 22.35 8.67
N ILE A 172 3.27 21.33 8.42
CA ILE A 172 3.89 21.03 7.12
C ILE A 172 3.60 19.57 6.80
N GLY A 173 4.03 19.11 5.63
CA GLY A 173 3.95 17.70 5.31
C GLY A 173 4.04 17.44 3.83
N LEU A 174 3.76 16.19 3.49
CA LEU A 174 3.48 15.78 2.12
C LEU A 174 1.97 15.94 1.91
N ASP A 175 1.58 16.86 1.02
CA ASP A 175 0.18 17.15 0.71
C ASP A 175 -0.25 16.46 -0.59
N ASN A 176 -0.44 15.14 -0.52
CA ASN A 176 -0.69 14.27 -1.68
C ASN A 176 0.51 14.23 -2.63
N GLU A 177 1.69 14.05 -2.08
CA GLU A 177 2.90 13.88 -2.87
C GLU A 177 2.79 12.60 -3.69
N VAL A 178 3.20 12.66 -4.95
CA VAL A 178 3.10 11.56 -5.91
C VAL A 178 4.47 10.96 -6.10
N ILE A 179 4.62 9.70 -5.69
CA ILE A 179 5.82 8.90 -5.89
C ILE A 179 5.49 7.84 -6.92
N ALA A 180 6.12 7.91 -8.09
CA ALA A 180 6.00 6.89 -9.13
C ALA A 180 7.28 6.05 -9.14
N ILE A 181 7.11 4.73 -9.05
CA ILE A 181 8.21 3.76 -9.09
C ILE A 181 7.98 2.87 -10.31
N THR A 182 8.94 2.86 -11.24
CA THR A 182 8.94 1.93 -12.38
C THR A 182 8.92 0.50 -11.87
N SER A 183 7.98 -0.30 -12.36
CA SER A 183 7.80 -1.70 -11.99
C SER A 183 6.83 -2.36 -12.97
N GLU A 184 7.06 -3.64 -13.24
CA GLU A 184 6.24 -4.52 -14.08
C GLU A 184 5.19 -5.28 -13.24
N LEU A 185 4.88 -4.80 -12.03
CA LEU A 185 3.93 -5.47 -11.12
C LEU A 185 2.57 -5.74 -11.78
N ASP A 186 2.10 -4.89 -12.69
CA ASP A 186 0.87 -5.13 -13.44
C ASP A 186 0.96 -6.40 -14.30
N ALA A 187 2.02 -6.51 -15.12
CA ALA A 187 2.27 -7.68 -15.95
C ALA A 187 2.48 -8.94 -15.12
N ILE A 188 3.19 -8.83 -13.99
CA ILE A 188 3.37 -9.92 -13.04
C ILE A 188 2.03 -10.41 -12.48
N ILE A 189 1.14 -9.50 -12.08
CA ILE A 189 -0.20 -9.85 -11.58
C ILE A 189 -1.03 -10.51 -12.67
N ASP A 190 -0.98 -10.00 -13.90
CA ASP A 190 -1.70 -10.58 -15.03
C ASP A 190 -1.19 -12.00 -15.37
N LEU A 191 0.14 -12.21 -15.33
CA LEU A 191 0.75 -13.52 -15.53
C LEU A 191 0.39 -14.49 -14.40
N ALA A 192 0.44 -14.04 -13.15
CA ALA A 192 0.01 -14.84 -12.00
C ALA A 192 -1.48 -15.21 -12.08
N TYR A 193 -2.32 -14.30 -12.58
CA TYR A 193 -3.74 -14.56 -12.83
C TYR A 193 -3.92 -15.59 -13.93
N TYR A 194 -3.23 -15.43 -15.06
CA TYR A 194 -3.25 -16.38 -16.17
C TYR A 194 -2.84 -17.79 -15.70
N LEU A 195 -1.73 -17.90 -14.97
CA LEU A 195 -1.26 -19.15 -14.39
C LEU A 195 -2.33 -19.76 -13.49
N THR A 196 -2.86 -18.99 -12.54
CA THR A 196 -3.77 -19.50 -11.52
C THR A 196 -5.09 -19.98 -12.11
N ASN A 197 -5.62 -19.28 -13.11
CA ASN A 197 -6.85 -19.70 -13.79
C ASN A 197 -6.63 -20.89 -14.73
N SER A 198 -5.49 -20.96 -15.43
CA SER A 198 -5.17 -22.13 -16.27
C SER A 198 -5.12 -23.41 -15.43
N HIS A 199 -4.59 -23.32 -14.21
CA HIS A 199 -4.56 -24.44 -13.25
C HIS A 199 -5.93 -24.85 -12.72
N LEU A 200 -6.86 -23.91 -12.62
CA LEU A 200 -8.22 -24.23 -12.23
C LEU A 200 -8.93 -25.06 -13.31
N GLU A 201 -8.63 -24.80 -14.58
CA GLU A 201 -9.21 -25.54 -15.71
C GLU A 201 -8.61 -26.94 -15.88
N ASP A 202 -7.29 -27.04 -15.79
CA ASP A 202 -6.56 -28.31 -15.92
C ASP A 202 -5.30 -28.32 -15.01
N PRO A 203 -5.36 -28.94 -13.82
CA PRO A 203 -4.24 -29.02 -12.89
C PRO A 203 -3.02 -29.79 -13.42
N GLU A 204 -3.18 -30.59 -14.48
CA GLU A 204 -2.11 -31.41 -15.07
C GLU A 204 -1.44 -30.72 -16.26
N LEU A 205 -2.13 -29.79 -16.93
CA LEU A 205 -1.67 -29.17 -18.16
C LEU A 205 -1.02 -27.81 -17.92
N TYR A 206 0.28 -27.84 -17.70
CA TYR A 206 1.12 -26.64 -17.77
C TYR A 206 1.42 -26.32 -19.23
N CYS A 207 0.81 -25.28 -19.78
CA CYS A 207 1.26 -24.76 -21.07
C CYS A 207 2.59 -24.01 -20.90
N ILE A 208 3.70 -24.74 -20.79
CA ILE A 208 5.04 -24.17 -20.63
C ILE A 208 5.37 -23.20 -21.77
N THR A 209 4.94 -23.52 -22.99
CA THR A 209 5.12 -22.61 -24.14
C THR A 209 4.31 -21.33 -23.99
N CYS A 210 3.05 -21.40 -23.54
CA CYS A 210 2.24 -20.22 -23.32
C CYS A 210 2.82 -19.33 -22.22
N LEU A 211 3.28 -19.95 -21.12
CA LEU A 211 3.95 -19.24 -20.04
C LEU A 211 5.22 -18.55 -20.52
N ALA A 212 6.06 -19.25 -21.29
CA ALA A 212 7.28 -18.68 -21.85
C ALA A 212 6.97 -17.52 -22.81
N ASP A 213 5.97 -17.68 -23.69
CA ASP A 213 5.55 -16.65 -24.63
C ASP A 213 5.00 -15.41 -23.89
N SER A 214 4.14 -15.60 -22.88
CA SER A 214 3.63 -14.49 -22.04
C SER A 214 4.73 -13.79 -21.27
N ALA A 215 5.66 -14.55 -20.68
CA ALA A 215 6.77 -13.96 -19.94
C ALA A 215 7.74 -13.21 -20.86
N GLU A 216 8.01 -13.71 -22.07
CA GLU A 216 8.86 -13.03 -23.05
C GLU A 216 8.23 -11.72 -23.55
N GLU A 217 6.90 -11.66 -23.71
CA GLU A 217 6.19 -10.45 -24.15
C GLU A 217 6.37 -9.27 -23.19
N ASP A 218 6.36 -9.55 -21.89
CA ASP A 218 6.48 -8.55 -20.82
C ASP A 218 7.88 -8.50 -20.17
N ASP A 219 8.88 -9.16 -20.78
CA ASP A 219 10.27 -9.23 -20.28
C ASP A 219 10.37 -9.73 -18.82
N LEU A 220 9.60 -10.77 -18.49
CA LEU A 220 9.56 -11.43 -17.19
C LEU A 220 10.30 -12.76 -17.22
N TYR A 221 10.77 -13.21 -16.05
CA TYR A 221 11.25 -14.57 -15.85
C TYR A 221 10.36 -15.31 -14.87
N VAL A 222 10.09 -16.58 -15.15
CA VAL A 222 9.32 -17.45 -14.24
C VAL A 222 10.17 -18.63 -13.84
N ASP A 223 10.37 -18.80 -12.54
CA ASP A 223 10.93 -20.01 -11.96
C ASP A 223 9.81 -20.84 -11.32
N ILE A 224 9.84 -22.14 -11.60
CA ILE A 224 8.87 -23.11 -11.10
C ILE A 224 9.63 -24.28 -10.50
N SER A 225 9.39 -24.55 -9.23
CA SER A 225 9.99 -25.68 -8.53
C SER A 225 8.96 -26.44 -7.70
N ASN A 226 9.25 -27.70 -7.39
CA ASN A 226 8.40 -28.50 -6.49
C ASN A 226 8.98 -28.40 -5.08
N LEU A 227 8.18 -27.99 -4.10
CA LEU A 227 8.57 -27.98 -2.68
C LEU A 227 8.34 -29.37 -2.05
N GLU A 228 7.17 -29.95 -2.32
CA GLU A 228 6.75 -31.28 -1.87
C GLU A 228 6.05 -32.04 -3.02
N GLU A 229 5.61 -33.28 -2.78
CA GLU A 229 4.96 -34.11 -3.82
C GLU A 229 3.76 -33.40 -4.48
N ASN A 230 3.03 -32.56 -3.74
CA ASN A 230 1.81 -31.89 -4.19
C ASN A 230 1.87 -30.37 -4.02
N GLU A 231 3.06 -29.79 -3.95
CA GLU A 231 3.25 -28.35 -3.78
C GLU A 231 4.22 -27.81 -4.83
N MET A 232 3.76 -26.81 -5.57
CA MET A 232 4.55 -26.12 -6.59
C MET A 232 4.77 -24.68 -6.18
N PHE A 233 6.03 -24.30 -6.08
CA PHE A 233 6.47 -22.93 -5.84
C PHE A 233 6.71 -22.22 -7.16
N ILE A 234 6.18 -21.01 -7.26
CA ILE A 234 6.28 -20.16 -8.44
C ILE A 234 6.86 -18.83 -7.99
N SER A 235 7.89 -18.38 -8.71
CA SER A 235 8.48 -17.06 -8.54
C SER A 235 8.54 -16.37 -9.90
N ILE A 236 8.02 -15.15 -9.98
CA ILE A 236 8.05 -14.30 -11.17
C ILE A 236 8.98 -13.13 -10.89
N TYR A 237 9.93 -12.86 -11.78
CA TYR A 237 10.94 -11.82 -11.62
C TYR A 237 10.86 -10.81 -12.76
N GLU A 238 11.13 -9.54 -12.44
CA GLU A 238 11.37 -8.50 -13.45
C GLU A 238 12.75 -8.67 -14.09
N ASN A 239 12.87 -8.56 -15.43
CA ASN A 239 14.16 -8.55 -16.12
C ASN A 239 14.83 -7.17 -16.06
N HIS A 240 15.16 -6.72 -14.85
CA HIS A 240 15.98 -5.53 -14.70
C HIS A 240 17.41 -5.92 -14.32
N THR A 241 18.37 -5.36 -15.05
CA THR A 241 19.81 -5.42 -14.77
C THR A 241 20.20 -4.73 -13.45
N SER A 242 19.23 -4.47 -12.57
CA SER A 242 19.44 -3.94 -11.23
C SER A 242 20.11 -4.99 -10.36
N SER A 243 20.87 -4.53 -9.36
CA SER A 243 21.50 -5.39 -8.36
C SER A 243 20.51 -6.02 -7.39
N GLU A 244 19.26 -5.56 -7.39
CA GLU A 244 18.17 -6.03 -6.54
C GLU A 244 17.04 -6.50 -7.45
N THR A 245 16.82 -7.80 -7.49
CA THR A 245 15.79 -8.44 -8.32
C THR A 245 14.48 -8.43 -7.55
N TYR A 246 13.47 -7.76 -8.09
CA TYR A 246 12.10 -7.87 -7.62
C TYR A 246 11.56 -9.28 -7.92
N SER A 247 11.02 -9.97 -6.91
CA SER A 247 10.36 -11.26 -7.07
C SER A 247 8.92 -11.21 -6.59
N PHE A 248 8.06 -11.99 -7.25
CA PHE A 248 6.67 -12.18 -6.89
C PHE A 248 6.38 -13.66 -6.70
N GLU A 249 6.04 -14.05 -5.48
CA GLU A 249 6.13 -15.45 -5.04
C GLU A 249 4.81 -16.00 -4.51
N PHE A 250 4.45 -17.20 -4.94
CA PHE A 250 3.26 -17.91 -4.47
C PHE A 250 3.38 -19.41 -4.67
N VAL A 251 2.46 -20.17 -4.06
CA VAL A 251 2.44 -21.64 -4.12
C VAL A 251 1.10 -22.15 -4.62
N TYR A 252 1.14 -23.26 -5.36
CA TYR A 252 -0.02 -24.10 -5.66
C TYR A 252 0.05 -25.40 -4.89
N LYS A 253 -1.04 -25.75 -4.19
CA LYS A 253 -1.19 -26.98 -3.42
C LYS A 253 -2.31 -27.84 -3.97
N TYR A 254 -2.00 -29.12 -4.21
CA TYR A 254 -2.89 -30.10 -4.80
C TYR A 254 -3.33 -31.16 -3.78
N THR A 255 -4.43 -31.85 -4.07
CA THR A 255 -4.89 -33.01 -3.27
C THR A 255 -4.11 -34.31 -3.56
N GLY A 256 -3.38 -34.37 -4.68
CA GLY A 256 -2.70 -35.57 -5.19
C GLY A 256 -3.56 -36.37 -6.17
N ASP A 257 -4.87 -36.48 -5.93
CA ASP A 257 -5.82 -37.12 -6.86
C ASP A 257 -6.06 -36.30 -8.14
N GLU A 258 -5.90 -34.97 -8.05
CA GLU A 258 -5.95 -34.04 -9.19
C GLU A 258 -4.84 -34.27 -10.23
N ARG A 259 -3.79 -35.03 -9.90
CA ARG A 259 -2.68 -35.38 -10.80
C ARG A 259 -2.78 -36.79 -11.38
N THR A 260 -3.90 -37.48 -11.16
CA THR A 260 -4.13 -38.77 -11.82
C THR A 260 -4.85 -38.53 -13.14
N PRO A 261 -4.17 -38.69 -14.29
CA PRO A 261 -4.80 -38.43 -15.58
C PRO A 261 -6.06 -39.27 -15.66
N THR A 262 -7.20 -38.60 -15.87
CA THR A 262 -8.43 -39.34 -16.16
C THR A 262 -8.07 -40.17 -17.38
N PRO A 263 -8.18 -41.51 -17.32
CA PRO A 263 -7.77 -42.35 -18.43
C PRO A 263 -8.48 -41.82 -19.67
N VAL A 264 -7.70 -41.31 -20.64
CA VAL A 264 -8.26 -40.82 -21.89
C VAL A 264 -9.04 -41.98 -22.47
N THR A 265 -10.36 -41.94 -22.31
CA THR A 265 -11.23 -42.98 -22.86
C THR A 265 -10.96 -42.95 -24.34
N SER A 266 -10.42 -44.05 -24.85
CA SER A 266 -9.99 -44.15 -26.24
C SER A 266 -11.09 -43.58 -27.12
N PRO A 267 -10.78 -42.72 -28.10
CA PRO A 267 -11.80 -42.23 -29.01
C PRO A 267 -12.58 -43.44 -29.55
N PRO A 268 -13.92 -43.38 -29.59
CA PRO A 268 -14.73 -44.51 -30.01
C PRO A 268 -14.21 -45.01 -31.36
N ASN A 269 -13.94 -46.32 -31.44
CA ASN A 269 -13.45 -46.94 -32.67
C ASN A 269 -14.31 -46.48 -33.85
N PRO A 270 -13.70 -46.05 -34.96
CA PRO A 270 -14.45 -45.67 -36.15
C PRO A 270 -15.36 -46.84 -36.55
N PRO A 271 -16.61 -46.57 -36.97
CA PRO A 271 -17.53 -47.62 -37.38
C PRO A 271 -16.89 -48.43 -38.51
N THR A 272 -16.76 -49.74 -38.30
CA THR A 272 -16.35 -50.69 -39.35
C THR A 272 -17.49 -50.82 -40.37
N GLU A 273 -17.21 -50.44 -41.62
CA GLU A 273 -18.03 -50.76 -42.79
C GLU A 273 -17.91 -52.24 -43.22
#